data_AF-A0A367IMQ3-F1
#
_entry.id   AF-A0A367IMQ3-F1
#
_cell.length_a   1.000
_cell.length_b   1.000
_cell.length_c   1.000
_cell.angle_alpha   90.00
_cell.angle_beta   90.00
_cell.angle_gamma   90.00
#
_symmetry.space_group_name_H-M   'P 1'
#
loop_
_entity.id
_entity.type
_entity.pdbx_description
1 polymer ?
#
loop_
_entity_poly.entity_id
_entity_poly.type
_entity_poly.pdbx_seq_one_letter_code
_entity_poly.pdbx_strand_id
1 'polypeptide(L)' 'SAQHDACLVSIDYPGLMSRSQELKKLIENNDGIKQIAIDTFALDNEIHLFDAKLIAFDPTFLA' A
#
# COMPACT_ATOMS: atom_id res chain seq x y z
N SER A 1 4.91 13.88 -25.44
CA SER A 1 3.74 13.52 -24.60
C SER A 1 4.26 12.67 -23.47
N ALA A 2 3.99 13.02 -22.22
CA ALA A 2 4.31 12.14 -21.10
C ALA A 2 3.15 11.14 -20.96
N GLN A 3 3.43 9.88 -21.24
CA GLN A 3 2.48 8.79 -21.03
C GLN A 3 2.39 8.54 -19.52
N HIS A 4 1.35 9.05 -18.89
CA HIS A 4 1.12 8.90 -17.47
C HIS A 4 0.25 7.65 -17.22
N ASP A 5 0.85 6.47 -17.38
CA ASP A 5 0.21 5.17 -17.07
C ASP A 5 0.16 4.89 -15.56
N ALA A 6 -0.01 5.94 -14.74
CA ALA A 6 -0.10 5.83 -13.30
C ALA A 6 -1.56 6.03 -12.87
N CYS A 7 -2.16 4.98 -12.31
CA CYS A 7 -3.48 5.04 -11.69
C CYS A 7 -3.30 5.12 -10.17
N LEU A 8 -3.83 6.18 -9.56
CA LEU A 8 -3.93 6.28 -8.10
C LEU A 8 -5.28 5.73 -7.66
N VAL A 9 -5.25 4.69 -6.83
CA VAL A 9 -6.45 4.11 -6.21
C VAL A 9 -6.35 4.31 -4.71
N SER A 10 -7.27 5.09 -4.15
CA SER A 10 -7.42 5.19 -2.69
C SER A 10 -8.42 4.13 -2.24
N ILE A 11 -8.04 3.31 -1.27
CA ILE A 11 -8.89 2.28 -0.67
C ILE A 11 -8.96 2.57 0.82
N ASP A 12 -10.12 3.01 1.29
CA ASP A 12 -10.42 3.06 2.71
C ASP A 12 -10.68 1.62 3.18
N TYR A 13 -9.63 0.98 3.72
CA TYR A 13 -9.67 -0.40 4.18
C TYR A 13 -9.50 -0.45 5.70
N PRO A 14 -10.60 -0.37 6.47
CA PRO A 14 -10.53 -0.44 7.92
C PRO A 14 -9.87 -1.74 8.36
N GLY A 15 -8.82 -1.63 9.19
CA GLY A 15 -8.08 -2.77 9.71
C GLY A 15 -7.04 -3.35 8.75
N LEU A 16 -6.58 -2.61 7.74
CA LEU A 16 -5.49 -3.03 6.84
C LEU A 16 -4.27 -3.60 7.61
N MET A 17 -3.84 -2.91 8.67
CA MET A 17 -2.75 -3.35 9.54
C MET A 17 -3.06 -4.67 10.27
N SER A 18 -4.32 -4.91 10.63
CA SER A 18 -4.77 -6.15 11.30
C SER A 18 -5.00 -7.32 10.32
N ARG A 19 -5.00 -7.04 9.02
CA ARG A 19 -5.36 -7.95 7.91
C ARG A 19 -4.23 -8.06 6.88
N SER A 20 -3.00 -8.08 7.38
CA SER A 20 -1.76 -8.10 6.60
C SER A 20 -1.70 -9.21 5.53
N GLN A 21 -2.30 -10.37 5.81
CA GLN A 21 -2.35 -11.50 4.87
C GLN A 21 -3.28 -11.24 3.68
N GLU A 22 -4.40 -10.52 3.87
CA GLU A 22 -5.30 -10.15 2.78
C GLU A 22 -4.65 -9.10 1.87
N LEU A 23 -3.96 -8.12 2.46
CA LEU A 23 -3.19 -7.13 1.70
C LEU A 23 -2.05 -7.79 0.90
N LYS A 24 -1.32 -8.72 1.51
CA LYS A 24 -0.29 -9.49 0.80
C LYS A 24 -0.86 -10.19 -0.44
N LYS A 25 -1.98 -10.90 -0.29
CA LYS A 25 -2.67 -11.55 -1.43
C LYS A 25 -3.14 -10.56 -2.48
N LEU A 26 -3.62 -9.39 -2.09
CA LEU A 26 -4.02 -8.34 -3.03
C LEU A 26 -2.83 -7.91 -3.90
N ILE A 27 -1.67 -7.67 -3.28
CA ILE A 27 -0.45 -7.26 -3.98
C ILE A 27 0.05 -8.39 -4.89
N GLU A 28 0.16 -9.61 -4.37
CA GLU A 28 0.66 -10.77 -5.13
C GLU A 28 -0.22 -11.12 -6.33
N ASN A 29 -1.53 -10.89 -6.25
CA ASN A 29 -2.45 -11.13 -7.37
C ASN A 29 -2.51 -9.98 -8.37
N ASN A 30 -1.88 -8.82 -8.09
CA ASN A 30 -1.96 -7.62 -8.91
C ASN A 30 -0.58 -6.99 -9.11
N ASP A 31 0.20 -7.54 -10.05
CA ASP A 31 1.55 -7.05 -10.41
C ASP A 31 1.59 -5.58 -10.87
N GLY A 32 0.44 -4.99 -11.20
CA GLY A 32 0.30 -3.57 -11.52
C GLY A 32 0.48 -2.64 -10.32
N ILE A 33 0.31 -3.14 -9.10
CA ILE A 33 0.50 -2.35 -7.88
C ILE A 33 2.01 -2.21 -7.63
N LYS A 34 2.53 -0.99 -7.80
CA LYS A 34 3.97 -0.70 -7.64
C LYS A 34 4.30 -0.09 -6.28
N GLN A 35 3.44 0.80 -5.79
CA GLN A 35 3.66 1.53 -4.56
C GLN A 35 2.38 1.56 -3.72
N ILE A 36 2.56 1.58 -2.40
CA ILE A 36 1.49 1.68 -1.41
C ILE A 36 1.75 2.93 -0.58
N ALA A 37 0.75 3.79 -0.47
CA ALA A 37 0.77 4.95 0.41
C ALA A 37 -0.07 4.63 1.66
N ILE A 38 0.49 4.91 2.84
CA ILE A 38 -0.24 4.86 4.10
C ILE A 38 -0.25 6.27 4.67
N ASP A 39 -1.44 6.76 5.02
CA ASP A 39 -1.57 7.96 5.85
C ASP A 39 -1.51 7.60 7.33
N THR A 40 -0.78 8.42 8.09
CA THR A 40 -0.66 8.34 9.54
C THR A 40 -1.12 9.65 10.17
N PHE A 41 -2.09 10.32 9.52
CA PHE A 41 -2.49 11.69 9.85
C PHE A 41 -2.93 11.88 11.32
N ALA A 42 -3.51 10.84 11.91
CA ALA A 42 -3.93 10.85 13.32
C ALA A 42 -2.77 10.72 14.33
N LEU A 43 -1.58 10.29 13.89
CA LEU A 43 -0.43 10.00 14.74
C LEU A 43 0.66 11.07 14.59
N ASP A 44 1.09 11.34 13.36
CA ASP A 44 2.26 12.19 13.06
C ASP A 44 2.08 13.14 11.87
N ASN A 45 0.91 13.13 11.23
CA ASN A 45 0.60 13.97 10.07
C ASN A 45 1.46 13.68 8.81
N GLU A 46 1.92 12.45 8.66
CA GLU A 46 2.75 12.02 7.51
C GLU A 46 2.01 11.09 6.53
N ILE A 47 2.61 10.95 5.34
CA ILE A 47 2.28 9.89 4.37
C ILE A 47 3.57 9.12 4.09
N HIS A 48 3.52 7.80 4.30
CA HIS A 48 4.62 6.91 4.00
C HIS A 48 4.38 6.17 2.69
N LEU A 49 5.40 6.11 1.83
CA LEU A 49 5.36 5.41 0.55
C LEU A 49 6.25 4.17 0.60
N PHE A 50 5.68 3.01 0.29
CA PHE A 50 6.38 1.73 0.27
C PHE A 50 6.33 1.09 -1.12
N ASP A 51 7.40 0.38 -1.50
CA ASP A 51 7.36 -0.53 -2.64
C ASP A 51 6.44 -1.70 -2.30
N ALA A 52 5.52 -2.04 -3.21
CA ALA A 52 4.53 -3.08 -2.98
C ALA A 52 5.18 -4.46 -2.72
N LYS A 53 6.34 -4.74 -3.35
CA LYS A 53 7.07 -5.99 -3.13
C LYS A 53 7.67 -6.08 -1.73
N LEU A 54 8.08 -4.94 -1.15
CA LEU A 54 8.57 -4.87 0.22
C LEU A 54 7.45 -5.26 1.20
N ILE A 55 6.25 -4.73 0.98
CA ILE A 55 5.07 -5.03 1.80
C ILE A 55 4.60 -6.47 1.63
N ALA A 56 4.64 -7.02 0.41
CA ALA A 56 4.30 -8.43 0.18
C ALA A 56 5.31 -9.39 0.83
N PHE A 57 6.60 -9.00 0.87
CA PHE A 57 7.64 -9.75 1.57
C PHE A 57 7.43 -9.72 3.09
N ASP A 58 7.26 -8.53 3.66
CA ASP A 58 7.08 -8.33 5.10
C ASP A 58 6.00 -7.26 5.38
N PRO A 59 4.76 -7.66 5.70
CA PRO A 59 3.70 -6.71 6.00
C PRO A 59 3.88 -5.92 7.30
N THR A 60 4.87 -6.26 8.14
CA THR A 60 5.11 -5.55 9.41
C THR A 60 5.61 -4.12 9.20
N PHE A 61 6.08 -3.77 7.99
CA PHE A 61 6.39 -2.39 7.61
C PHE A 61 5.19 -1.44 7.66
N LEU A 62 3.97 -1.97 7.76
CA LEU A 62 2.74 -1.19 7.88
C LEU A 62 2.30 -0.96 9.33
N ALA A 63 2.96 -1.58 10.31
CA ALA A 63 2.52 -1.65 11.71
C ALA A 63 3.22 -0.63 12.63
#